data_AF-A0A3D5PJD3-F1
#
_entry.id   AF-A0A3D5PJD3-F1
#
_cell.length_a   1.000
_cell.length_b   1.000
_cell.length_c   1.000
_cell.angle_alpha   90.00
_cell.angle_beta   90.00
_cell.angle_gamma   90.00
#
_symmetry.space_group_name_H-M   'P 1'
#
loop_
_entity.id
_entity.type
_entity.pdbx_description
1 polymer ?
#
loop_
_entity_poly.entity_id
_entity_poly.type
_entity_poly.pdbx_seq_one_letter_code
_entity_poly.pdbx_strand_id
1 'polypeptide(L)'
;HSADRSTIEAADLSERPIAITHANPYEWSPALRNKKDDVIRAVTENGGMLGFSVYPHHLKDKSDCTLQSFCEMIARTAEKFGAENLGIGTDLCQDQPDSVVEW
;
A
#
# COMPACT_ATOMS: atom_id res chain seq x y z
N HIS A 1 -4.33 -1.83 7.44
CA HIS A 1 -5.71 -1.60 7.96
C HIS A 1 -5.76 -0.42 8.91
N SER A 2 -4.71 -0.21 9.72
CA SER A 2 -4.54 0.94 10.61
C SER A 2 -4.78 2.28 9.93
N ALA A 3 -5.35 3.24 10.66
CA ALA A 3 -5.52 4.63 10.23
C ALA A 3 -4.16 5.36 10.13
N ASP A 4 -4.14 6.52 9.47
CA ASP A 4 -2.92 7.31 9.22
C ASP A 4 -2.15 7.58 10.52
N ARG A 5 -2.81 8.22 11.51
CA ARG A 5 -2.21 8.58 12.79
C ARG A 5 -1.60 7.38 13.52
N SER A 6 -2.36 6.29 13.67
CA SER A 6 -1.87 5.10 14.37
C SER A 6 -0.73 4.41 13.62
N THR A 7 -0.69 4.50 12.29
CA THR A 7 0.43 3.93 11.51
C THR A 7 1.70 4.72 11.74
N ILE A 8 1.60 6.06 11.74
CA ILE A 8 2.74 6.95 12.00
C ILE A 8 3.25 6.76 13.43
N GLU A 9 2.36 6.82 14.44
CA GLU A 9 2.76 6.59 15.84
C GLU A 9 3.38 5.21 16.04
N ALA A 10 2.88 4.17 15.34
CA ALA A 10 3.48 2.83 15.40
C ALA A 10 4.87 2.79 14.76
N ALA A 11 5.09 3.51 13.65
CA ALA A 11 6.40 3.61 13.02
C ALA A 11 7.41 4.32 13.94
N ASP A 12 6.98 5.41 14.57
CA ASP A 12 7.82 6.23 15.47
C ASP A 12 8.20 5.50 16.76
N LEU A 13 7.29 4.66 17.29
CA LEU A 13 7.50 3.92 18.55
C LEU A 13 8.21 2.58 18.35
N SER A 14 8.24 2.03 17.14
CA SER A 14 8.77 0.69 16.92
C SER A 14 10.29 0.67 16.98
N GLU A 15 10.86 -0.19 17.83
CA GLU A 15 12.32 -0.42 17.90
C GLU A 15 12.88 -1.22 16.72
N ARG A 16 12.01 -1.67 15.81
CA ARG A 16 12.35 -2.46 14.62
C ARG A 16 11.53 -1.96 13.41
N PRO A 17 12.04 -2.10 12.18
CA PRO A 17 11.26 -1.77 10.99
C PRO A 17 9.90 -2.48 10.95
N ILE A 18 8.88 -1.77 10.49
CA ILE A 18 7.52 -2.29 10.31
C ILE A 18 7.10 -2.25 8.84
N ALA A 19 6.00 -2.91 8.49
CA ALA A 19 5.54 -2.99 7.11
C ALA A 19 4.07 -2.61 6.95
N ILE A 20 3.78 -1.90 5.87
CA ILE A 20 2.46 -1.85 5.26
C ILE A 20 2.43 -2.99 4.24
N THR A 21 1.89 -4.14 4.64
CA THR A 21 1.99 -5.38 3.84
C THR A 21 1.25 -5.31 2.50
N HIS A 22 0.15 -4.55 2.44
CA HIS A 22 -0.69 -4.43 1.24
C HIS A 22 -1.48 -3.12 1.23
N ALA A 23 -1.04 -2.18 0.40
CA ALA A 23 -1.74 -0.93 0.08
C ALA A 23 -1.11 -0.25 -1.15
N ASN A 24 -1.76 0.78 -1.71
CA ASN A 24 -1.19 1.63 -2.76
C ASN A 24 -1.13 3.10 -2.30
N PRO A 25 -0.41 3.99 -3.02
CA PRO A 25 -0.40 5.42 -2.74
C PRO A 25 -1.78 6.06 -2.93
N TYR A 26 -2.20 6.88 -1.96
CA TYR A 26 -3.47 7.59 -1.98
C TYR A 26 -3.54 8.62 -3.11
N GLU A 27 -2.40 9.23 -3.47
CA GLU A 27 -2.30 10.17 -4.59
C GLU A 27 -2.65 9.52 -5.94
N TRP A 28 -2.33 8.23 -6.12
CA TRP A 28 -2.65 7.51 -7.36
C TRP A 28 -4.15 7.16 -7.44
N SER A 29 -4.74 6.75 -6.31
CA SER A 29 -6.17 6.46 -6.19
C SER A 29 -6.62 6.66 -4.73
N PRO A 30 -7.56 7.57 -4.43
CA PRO A 30 -7.98 7.91 -3.07
C PRO A 30 -8.94 6.87 -2.48
N ALA A 31 -8.53 5.60 -2.46
CA ALA A 31 -9.26 4.52 -1.80
C ALA A 31 -9.06 4.55 -0.28
N LEU A 32 -10.06 4.09 0.49
CA LEU A 32 -10.06 4.08 1.96
C LEU A 32 -8.80 3.42 2.56
N ARG A 33 -8.24 2.42 1.88
CA ARG A 33 -7.10 1.63 2.35
C ARG A 33 -5.75 2.10 1.82
N ASN A 34 -5.75 2.98 0.80
CA ASN A 34 -4.53 3.55 0.22
C ASN A 34 -3.90 4.59 1.17
N LYS A 35 -2.59 4.76 1.08
CA LYS A 35 -1.79 5.46 2.07
C LYS A 35 -1.27 6.79 1.54
N LYS A 36 -1.45 7.84 2.35
CA LYS A 36 -0.89 9.16 2.07
C LYS A 36 0.63 9.12 2.17
N ASP A 37 1.28 10.02 1.47
CA ASP A 37 2.74 10.12 1.43
C ASP A 37 3.36 10.20 2.82
N ASP A 38 2.75 10.92 3.78
CA ASP A 38 3.26 11.01 5.15
C ASP A 38 3.27 9.67 5.88
N VAL A 39 2.28 8.81 5.62
CA VAL A 39 2.20 7.46 6.22
C VAL A 39 3.24 6.55 5.60
N ILE A 40 3.41 6.62 4.27
CA ILE A 40 4.43 5.83 3.57
C ILE A 40 5.82 6.26 4.06
N ARG A 41 6.07 7.57 4.12
CA ARG A 41 7.33 8.16 4.57
C ARG A 41 7.69 7.73 5.99
N ALA A 42 6.76 7.82 6.93
CA ALA A 42 6.99 7.40 8.31
C ALA A 42 7.45 5.93 8.42
N VAL A 43 6.92 5.05 7.57
CA VAL A 43 7.32 3.64 7.52
C VAL A 43 8.68 3.47 6.83
N THR A 44 8.88 4.09 5.66
CA THR A 44 10.08 3.88 4.85
C THR A 44 11.33 4.57 5.43
N GLU A 45 11.20 5.75 6.04
CA GLU A 45 12.32 6.44 6.70
C GLU A 45 12.84 5.67 7.92
N ASN A 46 11.99 4.86 8.54
CA ASN A 46 12.36 3.94 9.63
C ASN A 46 12.83 2.55 9.11
N GLY A 47 13.18 2.44 7.83
CA GLY A 47 13.67 1.21 7.19
C GLY A 47 12.59 0.14 6.95
N GLY A 48 11.32 0.53 7.06
CA GLY A 48 10.16 -0.32 6.83
C GLY A 48 9.81 -0.48 5.35
N MET A 49 8.77 -1.27 5.08
CA MET A 49 8.39 -1.66 3.71
C MET A 49 6.94 -1.32 3.36
N LEU A 50 6.68 -1.00 2.10
CA LEU A 50 5.35 -0.97 1.49
C LEU A 50 5.20 -2.08 0.44
N GLY A 51 4.19 -2.93 0.62
CA GLY A 51 3.77 -3.93 -0.37
C GLY A 51 2.60 -3.42 -1.22
N PHE A 52 2.77 -3.42 -2.56
CA PHE A 52 1.72 -3.01 -3.48
C PHE A 52 0.63 -4.07 -3.59
N SER A 53 -0.62 -3.60 -3.49
CA SER A 53 -1.81 -4.44 -3.51
C SER A 53 -2.41 -4.50 -4.92
N VAL A 54 -2.88 -5.70 -5.30
CA VAL A 54 -3.70 -5.91 -6.51
C VAL A 54 -5.18 -6.14 -6.19
N TYR A 55 -5.59 -5.99 -4.92
CA TYR A 55 -6.99 -6.03 -4.53
C TYR A 55 -7.81 -4.93 -5.23
N PRO A 56 -8.93 -5.24 -5.92
CA PRO A 56 -9.65 -4.27 -6.76
C PRO A 56 -10.06 -2.98 -6.05
N HIS A 57 -10.41 -3.03 -4.77
CA HIS A 57 -10.79 -1.83 -4.02
C HIS A 57 -9.62 -0.89 -3.70
N HIS A 58 -8.37 -1.32 -3.91
CA HIS A 58 -7.17 -0.51 -3.75
C HIS A 58 -6.66 0.05 -5.09
N LEU A 59 -7.18 -0.45 -6.22
CA LEU A 59 -6.71 -0.09 -7.56
C LEU A 59 -7.45 1.11 -8.13
N LYS A 60 -6.72 1.92 -8.91
CA LYS A 60 -7.35 2.88 -9.83
C LYS A 60 -8.17 2.11 -10.86
N ASP A 61 -9.38 2.55 -11.15
CA ASP A 61 -10.29 1.88 -12.09
C ASP A 61 -10.69 0.43 -11.70
N LYS A 62 -10.44 0.04 -10.44
CA LYS A 62 -10.84 -1.27 -9.88
C LYS A 62 -10.33 -2.43 -10.74
N SER A 63 -11.22 -3.34 -11.15
CA SER A 63 -10.92 -4.49 -12.00
C SER A 63 -10.48 -4.10 -13.43
N ASP A 64 -10.73 -2.86 -13.86
CA ASP A 64 -10.31 -2.34 -15.16
C ASP A 64 -8.90 -1.69 -15.10
N CYS A 65 -8.22 -1.76 -13.95
CA CYS A 65 -6.86 -1.24 -13.80
C CYS A 65 -5.91 -1.88 -14.82
N THR A 66 -5.24 -1.05 -15.61
CA THR A 66 -4.26 -1.54 -16.58
C THR A 66 -2.92 -1.84 -15.90
N LEU A 67 -2.19 -2.80 -16.46
CA LEU A 67 -0.81 -3.10 -16.04
C LEU A 67 0.09 -1.87 -16.13
N GLN A 68 -0.07 -1.07 -17.20
CA GLN A 68 0.71 0.15 -17.40
C GLN A 68 0.48 1.17 -16.28
N SER A 69 -0.78 1.44 -15.91
CA SER A 69 -1.13 2.36 -14.82
C SER A 69 -0.54 1.91 -13.48
N PHE A 70 -0.59 0.60 -13.21
CA PHE A 70 -0.04 0.02 -11.99
C PHE A 70 1.49 0.12 -11.95
N CYS A 71 2.18 -0.24 -13.04
CA CYS A 71 3.64 -0.14 -13.12
C CYS A 71 4.14 1.30 -13.05
N GLU A 72 3.46 2.25 -13.69
CA GLU A 72 3.80 3.68 -13.60
C GLU A 72 3.66 4.22 -12.17
N MET A 73 2.61 3.80 -11.46
CA MET A 73 2.44 4.13 -10.05
C MET A 73 3.59 3.59 -9.20
N ILE A 74 4.00 2.33 -9.42
CA ILE A 74 5.12 1.73 -8.70
C ILE A 74 6.41 2.50 -8.98
N ALA A 75 6.69 2.84 -10.23
CA ALA A 75 7.89 3.59 -10.62
C ALA A 75 7.96 4.95 -9.92
N ARG A 76 6.87 5.72 -9.92
CA ARG A 76 6.79 7.01 -9.21
C ARG A 76 6.93 6.86 -7.69
N THR A 77 6.39 5.78 -7.14
CA THR A 77 6.53 5.48 -5.71
C THR A 77 7.99 5.17 -5.36
N ALA A 78 8.70 4.43 -6.22
CA ALA A 78 10.11 4.15 -6.07
C ALA A 78 10.98 5.42 -6.14
N GLU A 79 10.66 6.35 -7.03
CA GLU A 79 11.32 7.67 -7.10
C GLU A 79 11.13 8.48 -5.82
N LYS A 80 9.98 8.35 -5.13
CA LYS A 80 9.66 9.09 -3.91
C LYS A 80 10.22 8.48 -2.63
N PHE A 81 10.20 7.15 -2.49
CA PHE A 81 10.42 6.47 -1.21
C PHE A 81 11.56 5.43 -1.21
N GLY A 82 12.26 5.28 -2.33
CA GLY A 82 13.35 4.32 -2.49
C GLY A 82 12.84 2.93 -2.85
N ALA A 83 13.38 2.33 -3.90
CA ALA A 83 12.96 1.02 -4.41
C ALA A 83 13.26 -0.12 -3.42
N GLU A 84 14.26 0.05 -2.56
CA GLU A 84 14.65 -0.88 -1.50
C GLU A 84 13.57 -1.07 -0.43
N ASN A 85 12.66 -0.10 -0.28
CA ASN A 85 11.56 -0.14 0.68
C ASN A 85 10.26 -0.69 0.09
N LEU A 86 10.28 -1.19 -1.15
CA LEU A 86 9.08 -1.56 -1.90
C LEU A 86 9.03 -3.06 -2.22
N GLY A 87 7.82 -3.62 -2.18
CA GLY A 87 7.56 -5.02 -2.52
C GLY A 87 6.17 -5.23 -3.10
N ILE A 88 5.82 -6.48 -3.37
CA ILE A 88 4.48 -6.87 -3.86
C ILE A 88 3.76 -7.61 -2.73
N GLY A 89 2.60 -7.11 -2.34
CA GLY A 89 1.72 -7.69 -1.33
C GLY A 89 0.33 -7.84 -1.90
N THR A 90 0.13 -8.89 -2.69
CA THR A 90 -0.98 -8.97 -3.66
C THR A 90 -2.36 -8.84 -3.04
N ASP A 91 -2.54 -9.34 -1.81
CA ASP A 91 -3.85 -9.40 -1.12
C ASP A 91 -4.86 -10.23 -1.92
N LEU A 92 -4.38 -11.32 -2.52
CA LEU A 92 -5.20 -12.23 -3.33
C LEU A 92 -6.18 -13.01 -2.47
N CYS A 93 -7.46 -12.93 -2.81
CA CYS A 93 -8.51 -13.82 -2.36
C CYS A 93 -8.94 -14.77 -3.49
N GLN A 94 -7.96 -15.31 -4.23
CA GLN A 94 -8.25 -16.21 -5.35
C GLN A 94 -9.01 -17.44 -4.85
N ASP A 95 -9.99 -17.88 -5.64
CA ASP A 95 -10.86 -19.03 -5.35
C ASP A 95 -11.68 -18.91 -4.05
N GLN A 96 -11.89 -17.68 -3.56
CA GLN A 96 -12.79 -17.37 -2.45
C GLN A 96 -14.06 -16.67 -2.96
N PRO A 97 -15.23 -16.93 -2.35
CA PRO A 97 -16.45 -16.17 -2.66
C PRO A 97 -16.35 -14.75 -2.13
N ASP A 98 -17.10 -13.81 -2.74
CA ASP A 98 -17.14 -12.39 -2.35
C ASP A 98 -17.49 -12.20 -0.86
N SER A 99 -18.27 -13.10 -0.26
CA SER A 99 -18.64 -13.06 1.16
C SER A 99 -17.44 -13.10 2.13
N VAL A 100 -16.26 -13.54 1.69
CA VAL A 100 -15.02 -13.52 2.49
C VAL A 100 -14.51 -12.10 2.73
N VAL A 101 -14.88 -11.15 1.87
CA VAL A 101 -14.37 -9.78 1.89
C VAL A 101 -15.44 -8.72 2.16
N GLU A 102 -16.67 -9.12 2.47
CA GLU A 102 -17.83 -8.27 2.79
C GLU A 102 -17.87 -7.73 4.24
N TRP A 103 -16.80 -7.91 5.02
CA TRP A 103 -16.74 -7.51 6.44
C TRP A 103 -16.68 -5.99 6.66
#